data_AF-D0P4F6-F1
#
_entry.id   AF-D0P4F6-F1
#
_cell.length_a   1.000
_cell.length_b   1.000
_cell.length_c   1.000
_cell.angle_alpha   90.00
_cell.angle_beta   90.00
_cell.angle_gamma   90.00
#
_symmetry.space_group_name_H-M   'P 1'
#
loop_
_entity.id
_entity.type
_entity.pdbx_description
1 polymer ?
#
loop_
_entity_poly.entity_id
_entity_poly.type
_entity_poly.pdbx_seq_one_letter_code
_entity_poly.pdbx_strand_id
1 'polypeptide(L)'
;MRSSFLILAIAVNFLAASDASSMTTDSSYVTEAGSSTSRSQRQLRAHHLAVENSGDEERSLSKKTMMDMMTNLTTKEKLASDLRIADKIDDFTRHNKPGMNEFMRTPEYVKYIGYVNFLNDMAKKKEYAQTVRRIKNQS
;
A
#
# COMPACT_ATOMS: atom_id res chain seq x y z
N MET A 1 -15.06 -14.49 50.87
CA MET A 1 -16.30 -14.19 50.11
C MET A 1 -15.92 -13.98 48.66
N ARG A 2 -16.62 -14.67 47.76
CA ARG A 2 -16.23 -14.93 46.37
C ARG A 2 -16.70 -13.78 45.47
N SER A 3 -15.80 -13.16 44.71
CA SER A 3 -16.16 -12.18 43.67
C SER A 3 -16.10 -12.87 42.30
N SER A 4 -17.26 -13.04 41.70
CA SER A 4 -17.49 -13.72 40.43
C SER A 4 -17.03 -12.87 39.24
N PHE A 5 -16.25 -13.44 38.33
CA PHE A 5 -15.98 -12.88 37.01
C PHE A 5 -17.04 -13.38 36.02
N LEU A 6 -17.80 -12.47 35.41
CA LEU A 6 -18.68 -12.78 34.28
C LEU A 6 -17.94 -12.47 32.98
N ILE A 7 -17.65 -13.51 32.19
CA ILE A 7 -17.08 -13.40 30.84
C ILE A 7 -18.24 -13.29 29.86
N LEU A 8 -18.35 -12.16 29.14
CA LEU A 8 -19.31 -11.96 28.07
C LEU A 8 -18.66 -12.39 26.74
N ALA A 9 -19.05 -13.56 26.23
CA ALA A 9 -18.65 -14.05 24.92
C ALA A 9 -19.68 -13.62 23.87
N ILE A 10 -19.27 -12.82 22.88
CA ILE A 10 -20.11 -12.43 21.74
C ILE A 10 -19.64 -13.24 20.52
N ALA A 11 -20.42 -14.25 20.15
CA ALA A 11 -20.25 -15.00 18.91
C ALA A 11 -21.03 -14.29 17.78
N VAL A 12 -20.35 -13.92 16.71
CA VAL A 12 -20.99 -13.35 15.51
C VAL A 12 -21.08 -14.45 14.45
N ASN A 13 -22.29 -14.96 14.21
CA ASN A 13 -22.58 -15.81 13.07
C ASN A 13 -22.73 -14.94 11.81
N PHE A 14 -21.87 -15.11 10.82
CA PHE A 14 -22.09 -14.57 9.48
C PHE A 14 -22.58 -15.71 8.58
N LEU A 15 -23.90 -15.74 8.36
CA LEU A 15 -24.54 -16.53 7.32
C LEU A 15 -24.99 -15.54 6.23
N ALA A 16 -24.37 -15.61 5.06
CA ALA A 16 -24.84 -14.90 3.88
C ALA A 16 -24.85 -15.88 2.70
N ALA A 17 -26.00 -16.51 2.51
CA ALA A 17 -26.40 -17.08 1.23
C ALA A 17 -27.02 -15.96 0.40
N SER A 18 -26.69 -15.89 -0.88
CA SER A 18 -27.46 -15.11 -1.84
C SER A 18 -27.60 -15.92 -3.11
N ASP A 19 -28.83 -16.35 -3.36
CA ASP A 19 -29.34 -16.80 -4.64
C ASP A 19 -29.25 -15.67 -5.66
N ALA A 20 -28.83 -16.00 -6.89
CA ALA A 20 -29.13 -15.19 -8.05
C ALA A 20 -29.60 -16.13 -9.17
N SER A 21 -30.92 -16.16 -9.38
CA SER A 21 -31.58 -16.92 -10.43
C SER A 21 -31.99 -15.98 -11.58
N SER A 22 -31.43 -16.28 -12.75
CA SER A 22 -32.04 -16.43 -14.08
C SER A 22 -32.61 -15.26 -14.92
N MET A 23 -32.34 -15.42 -16.23
CA MET A 23 -33.15 -15.07 -17.42
C MET A 23 -33.12 -13.59 -17.87
N THR A 24 -33.03 -13.18 -19.15
CA THR A 24 -33.28 -13.75 -20.50
C THR A 24 -32.35 -12.96 -21.48
N THR A 25 -31.97 -13.38 -22.69
CA THR A 25 -32.75 -13.30 -23.94
C THR A 25 -31.98 -14.03 -25.06
N ASP A 26 -32.77 -14.61 -25.97
CA ASP A 26 -32.45 -15.62 -26.97
C ASP A 26 -31.97 -15.05 -28.33
N SER A 27 -31.40 -15.95 -29.16
CA SER A 27 -31.40 -15.94 -30.65
C SER A 27 -30.48 -14.96 -31.42
N SER A 28 -29.86 -15.27 -32.58
CA SER A 28 -29.89 -16.43 -33.50
C SER A 28 -28.66 -16.45 -34.44
N TYR A 29 -28.53 -17.56 -35.19
CA TYR A 29 -27.91 -17.77 -36.54
C TYR A 29 -26.35 -17.82 -36.66
N VAL A 30 -25.69 -18.98 -36.88
CA VAL A 30 -25.55 -19.85 -38.08
C VAL A 30 -24.22 -19.62 -38.83
N THR A 31 -23.34 -20.64 -38.76
CA THR A 31 -22.41 -21.18 -39.79
C THR A 31 -21.16 -20.37 -40.19
N GLU A 32 -19.96 -20.93 -39.99
CA GLU A 32 -19.16 -21.52 -41.09
C GLU A 32 -17.86 -22.17 -40.59
N ALA A 33 -17.53 -23.28 -41.24
CA ALA A 33 -16.34 -24.09 -41.04
C ALA A 33 -15.09 -23.40 -41.64
N GLY A 34 -13.94 -23.54 -40.96
CA GLY A 34 -12.67 -23.06 -41.47
C GLY A 34 -11.49 -23.74 -40.77
N SER A 35 -11.04 -24.86 -41.34
CA SER A 35 -9.75 -25.47 -41.03
C SER A 35 -8.61 -24.51 -41.38
N SER A 36 -7.68 -24.26 -40.46
CA SER A 36 -6.29 -23.97 -40.85
C SER A 36 -5.30 -24.37 -39.76
N THR A 37 -4.65 -25.49 -40.05
CA THR A 37 -3.26 -25.84 -39.78
C THR A 37 -2.32 -24.68 -39.40
N SER A 38 -1.55 -24.95 -38.34
CA SER A 38 -0.24 -24.39 -38.01
C SER A 38 -0.17 -22.90 -37.67
N ARG A 39 0.06 -22.63 -36.38
CA ARG A 39 0.77 -21.40 -36.00
C ARG A 39 1.73 -21.69 -34.86
N SER A 40 2.96 -22.01 -35.28
CA SER A 40 4.22 -21.95 -34.55
C SER A 40 4.12 -21.57 -33.08
N GLN A 41 4.30 -22.57 -32.20
CA GLN A 41 4.76 -22.33 -30.83
C GLN A 41 6.10 -21.60 -30.91
N ARG A 42 6.06 -20.26 -30.86
CA ARG A 42 7.25 -19.43 -30.73
C ARG A 42 7.78 -19.67 -29.31
N GLN A 43 8.69 -20.62 -29.16
CA GLN A 43 9.46 -20.84 -27.94
C GLN A 43 10.20 -19.55 -27.59
N LEU A 44 9.64 -18.75 -26.70
CA LEU A 44 10.32 -17.66 -26.02
C LEU A 44 11.18 -18.27 -24.91
N ARG A 45 12.36 -18.77 -25.28
CA ARG A 45 13.46 -18.91 -24.32
C ARG A 45 14.04 -17.52 -24.07
N ALA A 46 13.51 -16.84 -23.06
CA ALA A 46 14.22 -15.74 -22.41
C ALA A 46 14.98 -16.33 -21.22
N HIS A 47 16.24 -16.72 -21.44
CA HIS A 47 17.18 -16.99 -20.36
C HIS A 47 17.88 -15.68 -19.97
N HIS A 48 17.76 -15.34 -18.68
CA HIS A 48 18.59 -14.39 -17.91
C HIS A 48 18.54 -12.92 -18.37
N LEU A 49 18.29 -11.96 -17.50
CA LEU A 49 19.15 -11.63 -16.37
C LEU A 49 18.32 -11.24 -15.14
N ALA A 50 18.83 -11.62 -13.96
CA ALA A 50 18.51 -10.94 -12.73
C ALA A 50 18.75 -9.43 -12.92
N VAL A 51 17.67 -8.67 -13.05
CA VAL A 51 17.73 -7.22 -12.88
C VAL A 51 17.84 -7.00 -11.38
N GLU A 52 19.06 -7.06 -10.87
CA GLU A 52 19.40 -6.25 -9.72
C GLU A 52 19.36 -4.79 -10.17
N ASN A 53 18.56 -3.99 -9.46
CA ASN A 53 18.68 -2.55 -9.39
C ASN A 53 18.47 -1.75 -10.69
N SER A 54 17.24 -1.69 -11.19
CA SER A 54 16.85 -0.59 -12.09
C SER A 54 15.35 -0.33 -12.06
N GLY A 55 14.97 0.86 -11.57
CA GLY A 55 13.77 1.54 -12.10
C GLY A 55 12.74 2.11 -11.13
N ASP A 56 13.08 2.60 -9.92
CA ASP A 56 12.10 3.40 -9.13
C ASP A 56 12.72 4.37 -8.09
N GLU A 57 13.96 4.82 -8.31
CA GLU A 57 14.67 5.67 -7.33
C GLU A 57 14.19 7.13 -7.29
N GLU A 58 13.54 7.64 -8.34
CA GLU A 58 13.02 9.02 -8.32
C GLU A 58 11.73 9.15 -7.52
N ARG A 59 10.92 8.07 -7.48
CA ARG A 59 9.59 8.10 -6.85
C ARG A 59 9.63 7.75 -5.37
N SER A 60 10.61 6.95 -4.95
CA SER A 60 10.76 6.50 -3.56
C SER A 60 12.08 6.98 -2.96
N LEU A 61 12.14 7.14 -1.63
CA LEU A 61 13.39 7.45 -0.95
C LEU A 61 14.26 6.20 -0.86
N SER A 62 15.55 6.34 -1.15
CA SER A 62 16.50 5.24 -0.92
C SER A 62 16.55 4.89 0.57
N LYS A 63 16.82 3.62 0.90
CA LYS A 63 16.97 3.17 2.29
C LYS A 63 18.09 3.92 3.03
N LYS A 64 19.18 4.25 2.33
CA LYS A 64 20.30 5.03 2.89
C LYS A 64 19.82 6.43 3.29
N THR A 65 19.10 7.11 2.40
CA THR A 65 18.52 8.43 2.67
C THR A 65 17.57 8.39 3.86
N MET A 66 16.70 7.38 3.95
CA MET A 66 15.79 7.21 5.11
C MET A 66 16.55 6.96 6.42
N MET A 67 17.64 6.21 6.38
CA MET A 67 18.52 6.03 7.55
C MET A 67 19.14 7.35 7.98
N ASP A 68 19.70 8.12 7.05
CA ASP A 68 20.31 9.42 7.32
C ASP A 68 19.29 10.42 7.88
N MET A 69 18.05 10.41 7.40
CA MET A 69 16.99 11.23 7.99
C MET A 69 16.65 10.80 9.41
N MET A 70 16.57 9.49 9.70
CA MET A 70 16.31 8.99 11.05
C MET A 70 17.45 9.32 12.02
N THR A 71 18.71 9.18 11.61
CA THR A 71 19.86 9.52 12.45
C THR A 71 19.92 11.02 12.75
N ASN A 72 19.50 11.86 11.79
CA ASN A 72 19.34 13.30 11.96
C ASN A 72 18.05 13.72 12.68
N LEU A 73 17.27 12.76 13.21
CA LEU A 73 16.03 12.99 13.94
C LEU A 73 14.96 13.76 13.13
N THR A 74 14.91 13.58 11.81
CA THR A 74 13.86 14.19 10.97
C THR A 74 12.49 13.64 11.34
N THR A 75 11.54 14.51 11.71
CA THR A 75 10.16 14.14 11.99
C THR A 75 9.36 13.98 10.69
N LYS A 76 8.21 13.29 10.77
CA LYS A 76 7.32 13.14 9.61
C LYS A 76 6.74 14.50 9.17
N GLU A 77 6.46 15.40 10.11
CA GLU A 77 5.96 16.76 9.88
C GLU A 77 7.01 17.62 9.18
N LYS A 78 8.28 17.50 9.58
CA LYS A 78 9.38 18.19 8.91
C LYS A 78 9.52 17.70 7.47
N LEU A 79 9.51 16.39 7.24
CA LEU A 79 9.57 15.83 5.89
C LEU A 79 8.36 16.26 5.04
N ALA A 80 7.15 16.26 5.61
CA ALA A 80 5.95 16.73 4.91
C ALA A 80 6.05 18.23 4.54
N SER A 81 6.67 19.03 5.40
CA SER A 81 6.93 20.45 5.16
C SER A 81 7.98 20.65 4.05
N ASP A 82 9.09 19.92 4.12
CA ASP A 82 10.17 19.95 3.11
C ASP A 82 9.65 19.54 1.73
N LEU A 83 8.73 18.57 1.68
CA LEU A 83 8.05 18.11 0.47
C LEU A 83 6.88 19.01 0.04
N ARG A 84 6.55 20.06 0.80
CA ARG A 84 5.43 20.99 0.53
C ARG A 84 4.07 20.31 0.41
N ILE A 85 3.84 19.27 1.20
CA ILE A 85 2.59 18.52 1.24
C ILE A 85 1.88 18.58 2.59
N ALA A 86 2.45 19.27 3.59
CA ALA A 86 1.88 19.38 4.94
C ALA A 86 0.42 19.87 4.91
N ASP A 87 0.15 20.99 4.23
CA ASP A 87 -1.19 21.57 4.12
C ASP A 87 -2.17 20.62 3.43
N LYS A 88 -1.73 19.89 2.39
CA LYS A 88 -2.57 18.90 1.70
C LYS A 88 -2.91 17.72 2.61
N ILE A 89 -1.94 17.23 3.39
CA ILE A 89 -2.20 16.16 4.37
C ILE A 89 -3.22 16.63 5.40
N ASP A 90 -3.09 17.86 5.90
CA ASP A 90 -4.03 18.44 6.87
C ASP A 90 -5.44 18.57 6.28
N ASP A 91 -5.53 19.09 5.05
CA ASP A 91 -6.76 19.21 4.27
C ASP A 91 -7.50 17.87 4.12
N PHE A 92 -6.79 16.79 3.76
CA PHE A 92 -7.42 15.49 3.59
C PHE A 92 -7.80 14.83 4.92
N THR A 93 -7.00 15.03 5.96
CA THR A 93 -7.24 14.37 7.26
C THR A 93 -8.29 15.08 8.11
N ARG A 94 -8.39 16.41 8.06
CA ARG A 94 -9.33 17.19 8.87
C ARG A 94 -10.58 17.62 8.12
N HIS A 95 -10.46 17.89 6.82
CA HIS A 95 -11.53 18.52 6.04
C HIS A 95 -12.17 17.58 5.02
N ASN A 96 -11.76 16.29 4.98
CA ASN A 96 -12.30 15.24 4.12
C ASN A 96 -12.45 15.68 2.64
N LYS A 97 -11.45 16.42 2.13
CA LYS A 97 -11.49 16.95 0.76
C LYS A 97 -11.47 15.82 -0.29
N PRO A 98 -12.19 15.98 -1.41
CA PRO A 98 -12.09 15.06 -2.54
C PRO A 98 -10.68 15.11 -3.16
N GLY A 99 -10.25 14.02 -3.79
CA GLY A 99 -8.94 13.95 -4.47
C GLY A 99 -7.82 13.29 -3.66
N MET A 100 -8.12 12.71 -2.50
CA MET A 100 -7.14 11.96 -1.69
C MET A 100 -6.45 10.84 -2.52
N ASN A 101 -7.20 10.09 -3.33
CA ASN A 101 -6.63 9.01 -4.14
C ASN A 101 -5.60 9.52 -5.17
N GLU A 102 -5.84 10.70 -5.76
CA GLU A 102 -4.92 11.36 -6.69
C GLU A 102 -3.66 11.80 -5.94
N PHE A 103 -3.84 12.44 -4.77
CA PHE A 103 -2.76 12.89 -3.92
C PHE A 103 -1.87 11.74 -3.44
N MET A 104 -2.46 10.60 -3.07
CA MET A 104 -1.70 9.43 -2.63
C MET A 104 -0.80 8.83 -3.71
N ARG A 105 -1.03 9.15 -5.00
CA ARG A 105 -0.20 8.71 -6.12
C ARG A 105 0.94 9.66 -6.44
N THR A 106 0.97 10.85 -5.83
CA THR A 106 2.04 11.85 -6.05
C THR A 106 3.39 11.34 -5.53
N PRO A 107 4.51 11.62 -6.22
CA PRO A 107 5.83 11.22 -5.76
C PRO A 107 6.16 11.73 -4.35
N GLU A 108 5.72 12.94 -3.99
CA GLU A 108 5.94 13.53 -2.68
C GLU A 108 5.25 12.72 -1.58
N TYR A 109 3.98 12.35 -1.79
CA TYR A 109 3.27 11.52 -0.83
C TYR A 109 3.90 10.12 -0.71
N VAL A 110 4.33 9.52 -1.83
CA VAL A 110 5.01 8.22 -1.83
C VAL A 110 6.31 8.26 -1.01
N LYS A 111 7.11 9.33 -1.14
CA LYS A 111 8.30 9.56 -0.31
C LYS A 111 7.94 9.70 1.17
N TYR A 112 6.95 10.53 1.48
CA TYR A 112 6.47 10.74 2.85
C TYR A 112 6.01 9.43 3.51
N ILE A 113 5.11 8.68 2.88
CA ILE A 113 4.59 7.43 3.45
C ILE A 113 5.68 6.36 3.53
N GLY A 114 6.61 6.33 2.57
CA GLY A 114 7.79 5.46 2.60
C GLY A 114 8.62 5.69 3.86
N TYR A 115 8.92 6.96 4.19
CA TYR A 115 9.66 7.29 5.40
C TYR A 115 8.89 6.97 6.69
N VAL A 116 7.58 7.24 6.73
CA VAL A 116 6.73 6.90 7.88
C VAL A 116 6.74 5.38 8.15
N ASN A 117 6.61 4.58 7.09
CA ASN A 117 6.67 3.12 7.19
C ASN A 117 8.06 2.64 7.63
N PHE A 118 9.12 3.22 7.09
CA PHE A 118 10.49 2.95 7.50
C PHE A 118 10.70 3.20 9.00
N LEU A 119 10.22 4.33 9.54
CA LEU A 119 10.30 4.63 10.97
C LEU A 119 9.55 3.57 11.80
N ASN A 120 8.36 3.13 11.36
CA ASN A 120 7.60 2.10 12.04
C ASN A 120 8.32 0.74 12.06
N ASP A 121 9.04 0.40 10.98
CA ASP A 121 9.84 -0.83 10.94
C ASP A 121 11.12 -0.73 11.78
N MET A 122 11.77 0.44 11.80
CA MET A 122 12.94 0.66 12.66
C MET A 122 12.55 0.70 14.14
N ALA A 123 11.35 1.17 14.49
CA ALA A 123 10.85 1.13 15.87
C ALA A 123 10.77 -0.30 16.44
N LYS A 124 10.58 -1.32 15.59
CA LYS A 124 10.53 -2.73 16.00
C LYS A 124 11.92 -3.30 16.30
N LYS A 125 12.98 -2.66 15.83
CA LYS A 125 14.36 -3.09 16.03
C LYS A 125 14.91 -2.47 17.31
N LYS A 126 15.39 -3.30 18.25
CA LYS A 126 15.89 -2.85 19.56
C LYS A 126 16.97 -1.76 19.44
N GLU A 127 17.83 -1.85 18.42
CA GLU A 127 18.89 -0.89 18.14
C GLU A 127 18.37 0.53 17.85
N TYR A 128 17.24 0.65 17.14
CA TYR A 128 16.72 1.95 16.67
C TYR A 128 15.47 2.42 17.41
N ALA A 129 14.87 1.56 18.24
CA ALA A 129 13.63 1.85 18.95
C ALA A 129 13.69 3.15 19.77
N GLN A 130 14.80 3.40 20.46
CA GLN A 130 14.96 4.62 21.25
C GLN A 130 15.05 5.88 20.36
N THR A 131 15.78 5.81 19.25
CA THR A 131 15.90 6.91 18.28
C THR A 131 14.54 7.24 17.67
N VAL A 132 13.81 6.23 17.19
CA VAL A 132 12.47 6.45 16.62
C VAL A 132 11.51 7.00 17.66
N ARG A 133 11.60 6.55 18.93
CA ARG A 133 10.78 7.12 20.02
C ARG A 133 11.08 8.60 20.24
N ARG A 134 12.35 9.04 20.15
CA ARG A 134 12.70 10.46 20.25
C ARG A 134 12.08 11.27 19.11
N ILE A 135 12.17 10.77 17.88
CA ILE A 135 11.55 11.42 16.70
C ILE A 135 10.05 11.60 16.91
N LYS A 136 9.34 10.53 17.31
CA LYS A 136 7.88 10.56 17.51
C LYS A 136 7.42 11.46 18.64
N ASN A 137 8.28 11.75 19.62
CA ASN A 137 7.96 12.65 20.73
C ASN A 137 8.21 14.13 20.40
N GLN A 138 8.82 14.44 19.25
CA GLN A 138 9.05 15.81 18.76
C GLN A 138 7.95 16.28 17.78
N SER A 139 7.20 15.33 17.23
CA SER A 139 6.03 15.56 16.36
C SER A 139 4.84 16.15 17.12
#